data_AF-A0A968U6F8-F1
#
_entry.id   AF-A0A968U6F8-F1
#
_cell.length_a   1.000
_cell.length_b   1.000
_cell.length_c   1.000
_cell.angle_alpha   90.00
_cell.angle_beta   90.00
_cell.angle_gamma   90.00
#
_symmetry.space_group_name_H-M   'P 1'
#
loop_
_entity.id
_entity.type
_entity.pdbx_description
1 polymer ?
#
loop_
_entity_poly.entity_id
_entity_poly.type
_entity_poly.pdbx_seq_one_letter_code
_entity_poly.pdbx_strand_id
1 'polypeptide(L)'
;MKAVSQRKSPSSRGRPRSEAVRQAVLQVAYEMLQASDFNSVTIEGVAARAGTTKTTIYRWWSNKAELLMDAFLEKPRSRPISLTRVL
;
A
#
# COMPACT_ATOMS: atom_id res chain seq x y z
N MET A 1 6.28 -23.69 -38.50
CA MET A 1 6.28 -23.58 -37.02
C MET A 1 6.34 -22.11 -36.68
N LYS A 2 5.26 -21.52 -36.16
CA LYS A 2 5.07 -20.06 -36.07
C LYS A 2 5.78 -19.49 -34.85
N ALA A 3 6.61 -18.47 -35.07
CA ALA A 3 7.18 -17.62 -34.04
C ALA A 3 6.07 -16.89 -33.28
N VAL A 4 6.04 -17.03 -31.96
CA VAL A 4 5.13 -16.27 -31.09
C VAL A 4 5.69 -14.85 -30.97
N SER A 5 5.18 -13.98 -31.83
CA SER A 5 5.41 -12.54 -31.83
C SER A 5 4.79 -11.93 -30.55
N GLN A 6 5.63 -11.50 -29.61
CA GLN A 6 5.17 -10.62 -28.54
C GLN A 6 4.81 -9.27 -29.14
N ARG A 7 3.51 -9.02 -29.35
CA ARG A 7 3.01 -7.68 -29.66
C ARG A 7 3.10 -6.83 -28.39
N LYS A 8 4.09 -5.93 -28.35
CA LYS A 8 4.15 -4.84 -27.38
C LYS A 8 2.88 -4.00 -27.52
N SER A 9 1.97 -4.13 -26.56
CA SER A 9 0.71 -3.38 -26.51
C SER A 9 0.97 -1.88 -26.34
N PRO A 10 0.09 -0.99 -26.86
CA PRO A 10 0.36 0.44 -26.97
C PRO A 10 0.55 1.09 -25.59
N SER A 11 1.62 1.87 -25.44
CA SER A 11 1.92 2.64 -24.23
C SER A 11 0.76 3.58 -23.91
N SER A 12 0.11 3.39 -22.77
CA SER A 12 -0.88 4.37 -22.28
C SER A 12 -0.17 5.71 -22.03
N ARG A 13 -0.87 6.80 -22.31
CA ARG A 13 -0.36 8.18 -22.23
C ARG A 13 0.02 8.53 -20.79
N GLY A 14 1.31 8.40 -20.45
CA GLY A 14 1.89 8.84 -19.18
C GLY A 14 3.04 7.93 -18.70
N ARG A 15 3.92 8.46 -17.84
CA ARG A 15 4.89 7.61 -17.13
C ARG A 15 4.10 6.58 -16.30
N PRO A 16 4.45 5.28 -16.36
CA PRO A 16 3.82 4.26 -15.52
C PRO A 16 3.77 4.71 -14.06
N ARG A 17 2.68 4.39 -13.35
CA ARG A 17 2.60 4.70 -11.91
C ARG A 17 3.77 4.02 -11.21
N SER A 18 4.44 4.74 -10.32
CA SER A 18 5.61 4.22 -9.62
C SER A 18 5.19 3.16 -8.61
N GLU A 19 5.45 1.89 -8.92
CA GLU A 19 5.21 0.78 -8.00
C GLU A 19 6.04 0.93 -6.72
N ALA A 20 7.23 1.52 -6.81
CA ALA A 20 8.06 1.84 -5.64
C ALA A 20 7.34 2.76 -4.65
N VAL A 21 6.56 3.74 -5.15
CA VAL A 21 5.76 4.62 -4.29
C VAL A 21 4.58 3.87 -3.69
N ARG A 22 3.93 2.98 -4.45
CA ARG A 22 2.85 2.11 -3.92
C ARG A 22 3.36 1.27 -2.75
N GLN A 23 4.50 0.61 -2.93
CA GLN A 23 5.12 -0.24 -1.91
C GLN A 23 5.57 0.56 -0.67
N ALA A 24 6.14 1.75 -0.85
CA ALA A 24 6.48 2.63 0.27
C ALA A 24 5.24 3.03 1.09
N VAL A 25 4.13 3.34 0.43
CA VAL A 25 2.87 3.68 1.09
C VAL A 25 2.32 2.49 1.89
N LEU A 26 2.31 1.28 1.32
CA LEU A 26 1.84 0.08 2.01
C LEU A 26 2.70 -0.26 3.23
N GLN A 27 4.03 -0.15 3.11
CA GLN A 27 4.97 -0.39 4.20
C GLN A 27 4.71 0.58 5.37
N VAL A 28 4.61 1.88 5.08
CA VAL A 28 4.35 2.92 6.09
C VAL A 28 2.99 2.72 6.76
N ALA A 29 1.95 2.44 5.97
CA ALA A 29 0.61 2.18 6.50
C ALA A 29 0.59 0.96 7.43
N TYR A 30 1.28 -0.12 7.07
CA TYR A 30 1.42 -1.32 7.90
C TYR A 30 2.17 -1.03 9.21
N GLU A 31 3.28 -0.27 9.16
CA GLU A 31 4.00 0.14 10.36
C GLU A 31 3.13 0.96 11.32
N MET A 32 2.34 1.88 10.78
CA MET A 32 1.42 2.70 11.59
C MET A 32 0.31 1.88 12.24
N LEU A 33 -0.22 0.87 11.55
CA LEU A 33 -1.19 -0.09 12.11
C LEU A 33 -0.58 -0.96 13.22
N GLN A 34 0.71 -1.28 13.13
CA GLN A 34 1.38 -2.06 14.18
C GLN A 34 1.67 -1.24 15.44
N ALA A 35 1.83 0.08 15.29
CA ALA A 35 2.16 0.98 16.39
C ALA A 35 0.94 1.60 17.06
N SER A 36 -0.22 1.61 16.39
CA SER A 36 -1.39 2.38 16.83
C SER A 36 -2.71 1.82 16.29
N ASP A 37 -3.82 2.26 16.89
CA ASP A 37 -5.15 1.84 16.46
C ASP A 37 -5.53 2.35 15.06
N PHE A 38 -6.51 1.69 14.44
CA PHE A 38 -7.02 2.07 13.11
C PHE A 38 -7.41 3.55 12.99
N ASN A 39 -7.93 4.15 14.08
CA ASN A 39 -8.42 5.52 14.10
C ASN A 39 -7.29 6.56 14.12
N SER A 40 -6.13 6.24 14.67
CA SER A 40 -4.97 7.16 14.69
C SER A 40 -4.24 7.24 13.37
N VAL A 41 -4.49 6.30 12.44
CA VAL A 41 -3.92 6.36 11.09
C VAL A 41 -4.69 7.35 10.23
N THR A 42 -3.97 8.31 9.64
CA THR A 42 -4.50 9.31 8.69
C THR A 42 -3.80 9.20 7.33
N ILE A 43 -4.51 9.55 6.25
CA ILE A 43 -3.93 9.55 4.90
C ILE A 43 -2.81 10.60 4.78
N GLU A 44 -2.98 11.74 5.47
CA GLU A 44 -1.99 12.79 5.67
C GLU A 44 -0.69 12.23 6.24
N GLY A 45 -0.78 11.51 7.37
CA GLY A 45 0.38 10.96 8.07
C GLY A 45 1.11 9.91 7.25
N VAL A 46 0.35 9.03 6.57
CA VAL A 46 0.92 8.04 5.65
C VAL A 46 1.64 8.73 4.50
N ALA A 47 1.02 9.73 3.87
CA ALA A 47 1.61 10.47 2.76
C ALA A 47 2.93 11.16 3.18
N ALA A 48 2.92 11.84 4.32
CA ALA A 48 4.10 12.53 4.84
C ALA A 48 5.26 11.55 5.12
N ARG A 49 4.99 10.43 5.79
CA ARG A 49 6.03 9.44 6.15
C ARG A 49 6.50 8.60 4.96
N ALA A 50 5.64 8.37 3.96
CA ALA A 50 6.01 7.69 2.72
C ALA A 50 6.65 8.62 1.67
N GLY A 51 6.79 9.92 1.95
CA GLY A 51 7.36 10.89 1.01
C GLY A 51 6.52 11.09 -0.25
N THR A 52 5.18 11.05 -0.11
CA THR A 52 4.23 11.21 -1.23
C THR A 52 3.09 12.17 -0.90
N THR A 53 2.12 12.29 -1.81
CA THR A 53 0.93 13.14 -1.65
C THR A 53 -0.34 12.31 -1.49
N LYS A 54 -1.36 12.89 -0.86
CA LYS A 54 -2.70 12.26 -0.75
C LYS A 54 -3.27 11.90 -2.12
N THR A 55 -3.11 12.77 -3.12
CA THR A 55 -3.58 12.52 -4.49
C THR A 55 -2.94 11.28 -5.11
N THR A 56 -1.67 11.01 -4.78
CA THR A 56 -1.01 9.79 -5.21
C THR A 56 -1.60 8.56 -4.51
N ILE A 57 -1.86 8.63 -3.21
CA ILE A 57 -2.53 7.55 -2.47
C ILE A 57 -3.94 7.30 -3.03
N TYR A 58 -4.76 8.34 -3.18
CA TYR A 58 -6.15 8.21 -3.67
C TYR A 58 -6.26 7.71 -5.12
N ARG A 59 -5.18 7.78 -5.90
CA ARG A 59 -5.14 7.17 -7.25
C ARG A 59 -5.11 5.64 -7.21
N TRP A 60 -4.64 5.06 -6.10
CA TRP A 60 -4.51 3.62 -5.90
C TRP A 60 -5.63 3.07 -5.02
N TRP A 61 -6.04 3.81 -4.00
CA TRP A 61 -7.06 3.39 -3.04
C TRP A 61 -8.14 4.44 -2.89
N SER A 62 -9.40 4.05 -2.97
CA SER A 62 -10.54 4.97 -2.94
C SER A 62 -10.75 5.57 -1.55
N ASN A 63 -10.33 4.87 -0.50
CA ASN A 63 -10.48 5.30 0.89
C ASN A 63 -9.39 4.71 1.81
N LYS A 64 -9.38 5.16 3.08
CA LYS A 64 -8.41 4.71 4.09
C LYS A 64 -8.52 3.21 4.39
N ALA A 65 -9.74 2.67 4.46
CA ALA A 65 -9.92 1.25 4.81
C ALA A 65 -9.31 0.34 3.73
N GLU A 66 -9.50 0.67 2.46
CA GLU A 66 -8.92 -0.07 1.33
C GLU A 66 -7.38 -0.09 1.38
N LEU A 67 -6.75 1.08 1.61
CA LEU A 67 -5.30 1.17 1.82
C LEU A 67 -4.82 0.29 2.98
N LEU A 68 -5.50 0.36 4.11
CA LEU A 68 -5.08 -0.34 5.33
C LEU A 68 -5.27 -1.86 5.22
N MET A 69 -6.33 -2.30 4.55
CA MET A 69 -6.54 -3.72 4.24
C MET A 69 -5.47 -4.25 3.29
N ASP A 70 -5.17 -3.53 2.21
CA ASP A 70 -4.08 -3.90 1.30
C ASP A 70 -2.74 -3.96 2.03
N ALA A 71 -2.43 -2.97 2.87
CA ALA A 71 -1.20 -2.95 3.66
C ALA A 71 -1.09 -4.14 4.62
N PHE A 72 -2.22 -4.54 5.21
CA PHE A 72 -2.31 -5.72 6.07
C PHE A 72 -2.17 -7.03 5.29
N LEU A 73 -2.70 -7.12 4.07
CA LEU A 73 -2.66 -8.33 3.24
C LEU A 73 -1.31 -8.53 2.53
N GLU A 74 -0.65 -7.46 2.10
CA GLU A 74 0.66 -7.50 1.41
C GLU A 74 1.77 -8.07 2.31
N LYS A 75 1.64 -7.94 3.64
CA LYS A 75 2.60 -8.47 4.62
C LYS A 75 2.09 -9.79 5.23
N PRO A 76 2.65 -10.96 4.85
CA PRO A 76 2.18 -12.24 5.35
C PRO A 76 2.31 -12.34 6.88
N ARG A 77 1.22 -12.79 7.51
CA ARG A 77 1.09 -13.08 8.94
C ARG A 77 2.22 -14.00 9.42
N SER A 78 3.23 -13.42 10.05
CA SER A 78 4.05 -14.13 11.02
C SER A 78 4.30 -13.23 12.22
N ARG A 79 3.20 -12.90 12.91
CA ARG A 79 3.24 -12.55 14.32
C ARG A 79 2.52 -13.66 15.09
N PRO A 80 3.17 -14.39 16.01
CA PRO A 80 2.44 -15.20 16.96
C PRO A 80 1.50 -14.25 17.71
N ILE A 81 0.21 -14.60 17.78
CA ILE A 81 -0.81 -13.86 18.52
C ILE A 81 -0.31 -13.78 19.97
N SER A 82 0.28 -12.65 20.35
CA SER A 82 0.63 -12.37 21.73
C SER A 82 -0.65 -11.88 22.39
N LEU A 83 -1.35 -12.80 23.07
CA LEU A 83 -2.47 -12.49 23.95
C LEU A 83 -1.93 -11.76 25.19
N THR A 84 -1.51 -10.51 25.04
CA THR A 84 -1.00 -9.72 26.16
C THR A 84 -2.17 -9.12 26.93
N ARG A 85 -2.59 -9.90 27.93
CA ARG A 85 -2.86 -9.50 29.32
C ARG A 85 -3.82 -8.32 29.53
N VAL A 86 -5.10 -8.66 29.68
CA VAL A 86 -5.98 -7.99 30.65
C VAL A 86 -5.76 -8.73 31.98
N LEU A 87 -5.12 -8.05 32.95
CA LEU A 87 -5.27 -8.35 34.38
C LEU A 87 -6.21 -7.30 34.95
#